data_AF-A0A495TDY8-F1
#
_entry.id   AF-A0A495TDY8-F1
#
_cell.length_a   1.000
_cell.length_b   1.000
_cell.length_c   1.000
_cell.angle_alpha   90.00
_cell.angle_beta   90.00
_cell.angle_gamma   90.00
#
_symmetry.space_group_name_H-M   'P 1'
#
loop_
_entity.id
_entity.type
_entity.pdbx_description
1 polymer ?
#
loop_
_entity_poly.entity_id
_entity_poly.type
_entity_poly.pdbx_seq_one_letter_code
_entity_poly.pdbx_strand_id
1 'polypeptide(L)'
;MASNDRSRATTPLDPAQMIADARRALFTMVGVLAVVWLIQLVNWMDDYDLGRRFGVVAQDPSRLPNIVTAPFLHWNWAHLEANSGPLFVFGFLAAYRGVKKFLGLTLLVALTSELTAWVFDPPNTVGAGASGVVFGYFGYVVLRGVFDRNLVDTLIGVVLGASFAYMVTSALPGVAPGISWAAHLGGLVGGLAGAWIFRNRTPRTPRAKTAKTATAAAAPGPTTTAATAPDSPNAALLKELDDLGL
;
A
#
# COMPACT_ATOMS: atom_id res chain seq x y z
N MET A 1 -3.61 -16.82 43.53
CA MET A 1 -2.49 -15.89 43.27
C MET A 1 -1.63 -16.48 42.17
N ALA A 2 -1.83 -16.03 40.94
CA ALA A 2 -0.94 -16.19 39.77
C ALA A 2 -1.59 -15.37 38.65
N SER A 3 -1.32 -14.06 38.67
CA SER A 3 -1.67 -13.15 37.59
C SER A 3 -0.90 -13.59 36.35
N ASN A 4 -1.58 -14.19 35.38
CA ASN A 4 -1.04 -14.37 34.04
C ASN A 4 -1.12 -13.02 33.31
N ASP A 5 -0.35 -12.04 33.81
CA ASP A 5 -0.11 -10.77 33.15
C ASP A 5 0.91 -11.04 32.03
N ARG A 6 0.43 -11.66 30.95
CA ARG A 6 1.13 -11.64 29.67
C ARG A 6 0.99 -10.23 29.12
N SER A 7 1.83 -9.34 29.63
CA SER A 7 2.25 -8.14 28.93
C SER A 7 2.59 -8.56 27.51
N ARG A 8 1.68 -8.25 26.59
CA ARG A 8 1.79 -8.57 25.17
C ARG A 8 2.88 -7.65 24.64
N ALA A 9 4.13 -8.05 24.84
CA ALA A 9 5.27 -7.54 24.11
C ALA A 9 4.87 -7.53 22.65
N THR A 10 4.98 -6.37 22.02
CA THR A 10 4.88 -6.22 20.57
C THR A 10 5.83 -7.22 19.96
N THR A 11 5.31 -8.37 19.52
CA THR A 11 6.08 -9.37 18.79
C THR A 11 6.73 -8.64 17.62
N PRO A 12 8.08 -8.64 17.52
CA PRO A 12 8.76 -8.15 16.32
C PRO A 12 8.12 -8.82 15.10
N LEU A 13 7.93 -8.06 14.01
CA LEU A 13 7.38 -8.62 12.78
C LEU A 13 8.19 -9.86 12.40
N ASP A 14 7.51 -11.00 12.26
CA ASP A 14 8.13 -12.25 11.84
C ASP A 14 8.84 -12.03 10.48
N PRO A 15 10.17 -12.20 10.38
CA PRO A 15 10.90 -12.01 9.14
C PRO A 15 10.33 -12.85 7.99
N ALA A 16 9.83 -14.05 8.28
CA ALA A 16 9.21 -14.91 7.27
C ALA A 16 7.95 -14.28 6.68
N GLN A 17 7.13 -13.64 7.52
CA GLN A 17 5.94 -12.91 7.09
C GLN A 17 6.31 -11.68 6.25
N MET A 18 7.32 -10.90 6.65
CA MET A 18 7.78 -9.75 5.87
C MET A 18 8.28 -10.16 4.47
N ILE A 19 9.05 -11.25 4.39
CA ILE A 19 9.52 -11.81 3.11
C ILE A 19 8.34 -12.30 2.27
N ALA A 20 7.36 -12.96 2.88
CA ALA A 20 6.17 -13.42 2.18
C ALA A 20 5.35 -12.24 1.60
N ASP A 21 5.18 -11.15 2.36
CA ASP A 21 4.46 -9.97 1.92
C ASP A 21 5.22 -9.21 0.82
N ALA A 22 6.54 -9.06 0.95
CA ALA A 22 7.40 -8.52 -0.10
C ALA A 22 7.31 -9.35 -1.39
N ARG A 23 7.37 -10.67 -1.28
CA ARG A 23 7.26 -11.58 -2.43
C ARG A 23 5.91 -11.44 -3.14
N ARG A 24 4.81 -11.37 -2.37
CA ARG A 24 3.47 -11.15 -2.93
C ARG A 24 3.38 -9.81 -3.66
N ALA A 25 3.88 -8.73 -3.05
CA ALA A 25 3.89 -7.41 -3.65
C ALA A 25 4.74 -7.37 -4.94
N LEU A 26 5.93 -8.00 -4.91
CA LEU A 26 6.81 -8.11 -6.06
C LEU A 26 6.11 -8.80 -7.23
N PHE A 27 5.59 -10.01 -7.03
CA PHE A 27 4.91 -10.74 -8.11
C PHE A 27 3.64 -10.02 -8.59
N THR A 28 2.92 -9.34 -7.69
CA THR A 28 1.77 -8.51 -8.07
C THR A 28 2.20 -7.40 -9.02
N MET A 29 3.24 -6.65 -8.68
CA MET A 29 3.68 -5.51 -9.51
C MET A 29 4.38 -5.93 -10.80
N VAL A 30 5.15 -7.02 -10.78
CA VAL A 30 5.70 -7.63 -12.00
C VAL A 30 4.57 -8.08 -12.91
N GLY A 31 3.51 -8.70 -12.37
CA GLY A 31 2.32 -9.08 -13.13
C GLY A 31 1.59 -7.87 -13.73
N VAL A 32 1.38 -6.81 -12.94
CA VAL A 32 0.77 -5.56 -13.41
C VAL A 32 1.58 -4.95 -14.56
N LEU A 33 2.92 -4.83 -14.39
CA LEU A 33 3.78 -4.30 -15.45
C LEU A 33 3.74 -5.18 -16.69
N ALA A 34 3.84 -6.51 -16.55
CA ALA A 34 3.77 -7.43 -17.67
C ALA A 34 2.46 -7.25 -18.47
N VAL A 35 1.32 -7.13 -17.77
CA VAL A 35 0.03 -6.87 -18.42
C VAL A 35 0.04 -5.53 -19.17
N VAL A 36 0.48 -4.44 -18.54
CA VAL A 36 0.50 -3.12 -19.18
C VAL A 36 1.44 -3.11 -20.40
N TRP A 37 2.61 -3.73 -20.31
CA TRP A 37 3.56 -3.84 -21.42
C TRP A 37 3.02 -4.69 -22.57
N LEU A 38 2.34 -5.80 -22.28
CA LEU A 38 1.68 -6.62 -23.29
C LEU A 38 0.54 -5.86 -23.99
N ILE A 39 -0.28 -5.14 -23.23
CA ILE A 39 -1.33 -4.28 -23.79
C ILE A 39 -0.70 -3.20 -24.68
N GLN A 40 0.41 -2.60 -24.26
CA GLN A 40 1.10 -1.59 -25.06
C GLN A 40 1.69 -2.16 -26.35
N LEU A 41 2.20 -3.40 -26.33
CA LEU A 41 2.65 -4.07 -27.55
C LEU A 41 1.50 -4.24 -28.54
N VAL A 42 0.33 -4.71 -28.09
CA VAL A 42 -0.87 -4.82 -28.93
C VAL A 42 -1.33 -3.46 -29.44
N ASN A 43 -1.38 -2.46 -28.56
CA ASN A 43 -1.76 -1.09 -28.92
C ASN A 43 -0.82 -0.49 -29.97
N TRP A 44 0.49 -0.73 -29.86
CA TRP A 44 1.48 -0.29 -30.85
C TRP A 44 1.33 -1.02 -32.19
N MET A 45 1.07 -2.33 -32.18
CA MET A 45 0.81 -3.12 -33.40
C MET A 45 -0.46 -2.67 -34.15
N ASP A 46 -1.41 -2.06 -33.44
CA ASP A 46 -2.69 -1.56 -33.96
C ASP A 46 -2.65 -0.06 -34.24
N ASP A 47 -1.48 0.52 -34.49
CA ASP A 47 -1.26 1.95 -34.76
C ASP A 47 -1.91 2.88 -33.70
N TYR A 48 -1.97 2.42 -32.44
CA TYR A 48 -2.59 3.06 -31.29
C TYR A 48 -4.13 3.20 -31.35
N ASP A 49 -4.81 2.45 -32.22
CA ASP A 49 -6.28 2.48 -32.32
C ASP A 49 -6.97 1.96 -31.05
N LEU A 50 -6.38 0.95 -30.39
CA LEU A 50 -6.84 0.50 -29.07
C LEU A 50 -6.89 1.67 -28.07
N GLY A 51 -5.88 2.53 -28.03
CA GLY A 51 -5.84 3.77 -27.25
C GLY A 51 -6.97 4.74 -27.61
N ARG A 52 -7.18 4.98 -28.91
CA ARG A 52 -8.28 5.85 -29.41
C ARG A 52 -9.65 5.29 -29.05
N ARG A 53 -9.82 3.98 -29.03
CA ARG A 53 -11.10 3.30 -28.77
C ARG A 53 -11.38 3.02 -27.29
N PHE A 54 -10.37 2.88 -26.46
CA PHE A 54 -10.53 2.51 -25.04
C PHE A 54 -9.93 3.51 -24.06
N GLY A 55 -9.47 4.68 -24.54
CA GLY A 55 -9.20 5.85 -23.72
C GLY A 55 -10.48 6.54 -23.25
N VAL A 56 -10.40 7.23 -22.11
CA VAL A 56 -11.50 8.07 -21.59
C VAL A 56 -11.64 9.29 -22.48
N VAL A 57 -12.86 9.68 -22.83
CA VAL A 57 -13.09 10.92 -23.60
C VAL A 57 -13.78 11.91 -22.69
N ALA A 58 -13.15 13.07 -22.51
CA ALA A 58 -13.65 14.10 -21.62
C ALA A 58 -15.09 14.50 -21.99
N GLN A 59 -15.96 14.49 -20.99
CA GLN A 59 -17.36 14.92 -21.08
C GLN A 59 -18.25 14.08 -22.03
N ASP A 60 -17.79 12.91 -22.49
CA ASP A 60 -18.57 11.96 -23.28
C ASP A 60 -19.09 10.80 -22.40
N PRO A 61 -20.41 10.71 -22.13
CA PRO A 61 -20.98 9.64 -21.30
C PRO A 61 -20.82 8.24 -21.91
N SER A 62 -20.76 8.10 -23.24
CA SER A 62 -20.60 6.80 -23.90
C SER A 62 -19.22 6.19 -23.66
N ARG A 63 -18.26 7.03 -23.29
CA ARG A 63 -16.85 6.69 -23.03
C ARG A 63 -16.53 6.59 -21.55
N LEU A 64 -17.51 6.80 -20.67
CA LEU A 64 -17.35 6.67 -19.23
C LEU A 64 -16.87 5.28 -18.78
N PRO A 65 -17.30 4.15 -19.39
CA PRO A 65 -16.76 2.83 -19.02
C PRO A 65 -15.24 2.71 -19.20
N ASN A 66 -14.65 3.54 -20.08
CA ASN A 66 -13.22 3.51 -20.37
C ASN A 66 -12.35 4.06 -19.23
N ILE A 67 -12.95 4.62 -18.17
CA ILE A 67 -12.26 4.95 -16.93
C ILE A 67 -11.47 3.76 -16.37
N VAL A 68 -11.94 2.54 -16.61
CA VAL A 68 -11.25 1.33 -16.14
C VAL A 68 -10.13 0.90 -17.09
N THR A 69 -10.27 1.15 -18.40
CA THR A 69 -9.33 0.69 -19.42
C THR A 69 -8.22 1.70 -19.73
N ALA A 70 -8.53 3.00 -19.66
CA ALA A 70 -7.60 4.09 -19.97
C ALA A 70 -6.27 4.02 -19.20
N PRO A 71 -6.22 3.62 -17.91
CA PRO A 71 -4.96 3.48 -17.18
C PRO A 71 -3.98 2.45 -17.74
N PHE A 72 -4.45 1.51 -18.59
CA PHE A 72 -3.60 0.47 -19.17
C PHE A 72 -3.01 0.85 -20.54
N LEU A 73 -3.46 1.96 -21.14
CA LEU A 73 -3.12 2.37 -22.50
C LEU A 73 -2.12 3.53 -22.48
N HIS A 74 -1.20 3.58 -23.43
CA HIS A 74 -0.22 4.67 -23.54
C HIS A 74 -0.07 5.13 -25.00
N TRP A 75 0.19 6.43 -25.19
CA TRP A 75 0.30 7.06 -26.51
C TRP A 75 1.62 6.80 -27.24
N ASN A 76 2.66 6.34 -26.53
CA ASN A 76 3.96 5.96 -27.10
C ASN A 76 4.78 5.17 -26.06
N TRP A 77 5.90 4.60 -26.51
CA TRP A 77 6.82 3.84 -25.64
C TRP A 77 7.44 4.69 -24.54
N ALA A 78 7.87 5.92 -24.84
CA ALA A 78 8.44 6.84 -23.84
C ALA A 78 7.44 7.15 -22.71
N HIS A 79 6.14 7.27 -23.04
CA HIS A 79 5.08 7.47 -22.05
C HIS A 79 4.93 6.25 -21.13
N LEU A 80 4.94 5.01 -21.66
CA LEU A 80 4.91 3.80 -20.84
C LEU A 80 6.17 3.66 -19.96
N GLU A 81 7.36 3.90 -20.53
CA GLU A 81 8.63 3.78 -19.83
C GLU A 81 8.71 4.77 -18.67
N ALA A 82 8.30 6.02 -18.88
CA ALA A 82 8.26 7.05 -17.85
C ALA A 82 7.31 6.70 -16.69
N ASN A 83 6.25 5.93 -16.95
CA ASN A 83 5.33 5.46 -15.91
C ASN A 83 5.82 4.19 -15.20
N SER A 84 6.55 3.31 -15.88
CA SER A 84 6.87 1.96 -15.38
C SER A 84 7.66 1.97 -14.07
N GLY A 85 8.68 2.83 -13.95
CA GLY A 85 9.48 2.96 -12.74
C GLY A 85 8.66 3.44 -11.52
N PRO A 86 8.04 4.63 -11.60
CA PRO A 86 7.17 5.14 -10.53
C PRO A 86 6.01 4.18 -10.20
N LEU A 87 5.36 3.59 -11.20
CA LEU A 87 4.28 2.63 -11.01
C LEU A 87 4.75 1.43 -10.19
N PHE A 88 5.92 0.88 -10.52
CA PHE A 88 6.51 -0.22 -9.77
C PHE A 88 6.83 0.16 -8.33
N VAL A 89 7.56 1.26 -8.12
CA VAL A 89 8.02 1.67 -6.78
C VAL A 89 6.85 1.96 -5.85
N PHE A 90 5.93 2.84 -6.26
CA PHE A 90 4.80 3.22 -5.41
C PHE A 90 3.76 2.10 -5.31
N GLY A 91 3.51 1.38 -6.40
CA GLY A 91 2.62 0.23 -6.41
C GLY A 91 3.12 -0.91 -5.51
N PHE A 92 4.43 -1.19 -5.53
CA PHE A 92 5.04 -2.20 -4.66
C PHE A 92 4.85 -1.83 -3.19
N LEU A 93 5.15 -0.58 -2.84
CA LEU A 93 4.97 -0.09 -1.47
C LEU A 93 3.50 -0.19 -1.05
N ALA A 94 2.57 0.17 -1.92
CA ALA A 94 1.14 0.02 -1.65
C ALA A 94 0.73 -1.46 -1.46
N ALA A 95 1.19 -2.36 -2.34
CA ALA A 95 0.90 -3.80 -2.28
C ALA A 95 1.56 -4.51 -1.09
N TYR A 96 2.69 -4.01 -0.59
CA TYR A 96 3.41 -4.57 0.56
C TYR A 96 2.53 -4.65 1.83
N ARG A 97 1.55 -3.75 1.98
CA ARG A 97 0.61 -3.75 3.11
C ARG A 97 -0.62 -4.64 2.89
N GLY A 98 -0.63 -5.41 1.81
CA GLY A 98 -1.64 -6.40 1.48
C GLY A 98 -2.29 -6.17 0.12
N VAL A 99 -2.24 -7.19 -0.74
CA VAL A 99 -2.75 -7.16 -2.12
C VAL A 99 -4.22 -6.76 -2.19
N LYS A 100 -5.07 -7.22 -1.27
CA LYS A 100 -6.50 -6.85 -1.25
C LYS A 100 -6.72 -5.34 -1.09
N LYS A 101 -5.95 -4.71 -0.20
CA LYS A 101 -6.02 -3.25 0.01
C LYS A 101 -5.47 -2.52 -1.21
N PHE A 102 -4.39 -3.02 -1.79
CA PHE A 102 -3.83 -2.49 -3.02
C PHE A 102 -4.83 -2.51 -4.17
N LEU A 103 -5.57 -3.61 -4.38
CA LEU A 103 -6.60 -3.65 -5.43
C LEU A 103 -7.72 -2.63 -5.17
N GLY A 104 -8.17 -2.48 -3.93
CA GLY A 104 -9.15 -1.46 -3.56
C GLY A 104 -8.63 -0.04 -3.76
N LEU A 105 -7.37 0.22 -3.41
CA LEU A 105 -6.70 1.49 -3.66
C LEU A 105 -6.56 1.76 -5.16
N THR A 106 -6.11 0.77 -5.93
CA THR A 106 -5.94 0.85 -7.39
C THR A 106 -7.24 1.27 -8.06
N LEU A 107 -8.34 0.61 -7.70
CA LEU A 107 -9.66 0.95 -8.22
C LEU A 107 -10.07 2.37 -7.81
N LEU A 108 -9.88 2.74 -6.54
CA LEU A 108 -10.19 4.09 -6.06
C LEU A 108 -9.44 5.15 -6.87
N VAL A 109 -8.11 5.00 -7.02
CA VAL A 109 -7.28 6.02 -7.68
C VAL A 109 -7.49 6.05 -9.19
N ALA A 110 -7.78 4.91 -9.83
CA ALA A 110 -8.17 4.87 -11.24
C ALA A 110 -9.49 5.62 -11.45
N LEU A 111 -10.49 5.36 -10.61
CA LEU A 111 -11.78 6.05 -10.69
C LEU A 111 -11.63 7.56 -10.44
N THR A 112 -10.95 7.97 -9.37
CA THR A 112 -10.81 9.40 -9.06
C THR A 112 -9.95 10.12 -10.10
N SER A 113 -8.90 9.49 -10.61
CA SER A 113 -8.08 10.03 -11.72
C SER A 113 -8.94 10.30 -12.94
N GLU A 114 -9.53 9.25 -13.52
CA GLU A 114 -10.16 9.36 -14.82
C GLU A 114 -11.51 10.09 -14.75
N LEU A 115 -12.23 10.06 -13.61
CA LEU A 115 -13.41 10.91 -13.42
C LEU A 115 -13.03 12.38 -13.35
N THR A 116 -11.93 12.73 -12.68
CA THR A 116 -11.46 14.12 -12.62
C THR A 116 -11.03 14.58 -14.01
N ALA A 117 -10.28 13.76 -14.74
CA ALA A 117 -9.95 14.02 -16.16
C ALA A 117 -11.22 14.18 -17.01
N TRP A 118 -12.19 13.28 -16.87
CA TRP A 118 -13.43 13.32 -17.64
C TRP A 118 -14.24 14.61 -17.43
N VAL A 119 -14.22 15.16 -16.21
CA VAL A 119 -14.92 16.42 -15.88
C VAL A 119 -14.14 17.65 -16.34
N PHE A 120 -12.82 17.69 -16.11
CA PHE A 120 -12.04 18.93 -16.18
C PHE A 120 -11.13 19.06 -17.40
N ASP A 121 -10.85 17.97 -18.12
CA ASP A 121 -10.10 18.06 -19.37
C ASP A 121 -10.95 18.73 -20.48
N PRO A 122 -10.29 19.35 -21.47
CA PRO A 122 -11.00 19.96 -22.59
C PRO A 122 -11.90 18.95 -23.33
N PRO A 123 -13.09 19.35 -23.79
CA PRO A 123 -14.01 18.45 -24.49
C PRO A 123 -13.35 17.73 -25.67
N ASN A 124 -13.75 16.48 -25.92
CA ASN A 124 -13.21 15.61 -26.98
C ASN A 124 -11.72 15.24 -26.84
N THR A 125 -11.10 15.52 -25.69
CA THR A 125 -9.75 15.03 -25.38
C THR A 125 -9.82 13.55 -25.02
N VAL A 126 -8.97 12.73 -25.63
CA VAL A 126 -8.82 11.31 -25.27
C VAL A 126 -7.69 11.16 -24.25
N GLY A 127 -8.05 10.79 -23.02
CA GLY A 127 -7.12 10.46 -21.94
C GLY A 127 -6.75 8.98 -21.93
N ALA A 128 -5.46 8.70 -21.74
CA ALA A 128 -4.91 7.36 -21.53
C ALA A 128 -3.57 7.47 -20.81
N GLY A 129 -3.29 6.54 -19.90
CA GLY A 129 -2.02 6.43 -19.20
C GLY A 129 -2.17 6.02 -17.73
N ALA A 130 -1.17 5.31 -17.22
CA ALA A 130 -1.15 4.89 -15.81
C ALA A 130 -0.81 6.04 -14.84
N SER A 131 -0.47 7.23 -15.34
CA SER A 131 0.12 8.29 -14.51
C SER A 131 -0.81 8.76 -13.40
N GLY A 132 -2.12 8.89 -13.65
CA GLY A 132 -3.07 9.20 -12.57
C GLY A 132 -3.07 8.17 -11.44
N VAL A 133 -2.96 6.87 -11.77
CA VAL A 133 -2.79 5.79 -10.79
C VAL A 133 -1.47 5.93 -10.03
N VAL A 134 -0.37 6.27 -10.73
CA VAL A 134 0.94 6.56 -10.10
C VAL A 134 0.82 7.70 -9.10
N PHE A 135 0.17 8.81 -9.46
CA PHE A 135 -0.07 9.94 -8.54
C PHE A 135 -0.89 9.53 -7.32
N GLY A 136 -1.86 8.64 -7.50
CA GLY A 136 -2.62 8.07 -6.39
C GLY A 136 -1.77 7.20 -5.47
N TYR A 137 -0.91 6.34 -6.01
CA TYR A 137 0.01 5.57 -5.15
C TYR A 137 1.02 6.47 -4.45
N PHE A 138 1.53 7.51 -5.11
CA PHE A 138 2.38 8.51 -4.50
C PHE A 138 1.68 9.18 -3.31
N GLY A 139 0.47 9.73 -3.51
CA GLY A 139 -0.32 10.34 -2.44
C GLY A 139 -0.60 9.39 -1.28
N TYR A 140 -0.93 8.13 -1.60
CA TYR A 140 -1.13 7.08 -0.61
C TYR A 140 0.14 6.83 0.22
N VAL A 141 1.29 6.61 -0.42
CA VAL A 141 2.56 6.29 0.24
C VAL A 141 3.05 7.44 1.11
N VAL A 142 2.93 8.68 0.65
CA VAL A 142 3.35 9.86 1.42
C VAL A 142 2.55 10.00 2.72
N LEU A 143 1.24 9.72 2.70
CA LEU A 143 0.38 10.02 3.85
C LEU A 143 0.03 8.80 4.73
N ARG A 144 0.21 7.57 4.22
CA ARG A 144 -0.19 6.35 4.97
C ARG A 144 0.52 6.24 6.32
N GLY A 145 1.81 6.57 6.39
CA GLY A 145 2.60 6.42 7.62
C GLY A 145 2.06 7.27 8.76
N VAL A 146 1.59 8.47 8.41
CA VAL A 146 0.97 9.42 9.34
C VAL A 146 -0.35 8.86 9.86
N PHE A 147 -1.22 8.34 8.99
CA PHE A 147 -2.51 7.79 9.39
C PHE A 147 -2.42 6.46 10.16
N ASP A 148 -1.48 5.60 9.80
CA ASP A 148 -1.20 4.34 10.48
C ASP A 148 -0.34 4.53 11.75
N ARG A 149 0.14 5.75 12.01
CA ARG A 149 1.09 6.07 13.09
C ARG A 149 2.33 5.17 13.06
N ASN A 150 2.84 4.88 11.86
CA ASN A 150 4.00 4.04 11.62
C ASN A 150 5.20 4.90 11.23
N LEU A 151 6.24 4.93 12.07
CA LEU A 151 7.42 5.77 11.85
C LEU A 151 8.17 5.40 10.57
N VAL A 152 8.35 4.10 10.31
CA VAL A 152 9.09 3.62 9.12
C VAL A 152 8.37 4.05 7.83
N ASP A 153 7.05 3.83 7.75
CA ASP A 153 6.27 4.28 6.59
C ASP A 153 6.25 5.80 6.46
N THR A 154 6.27 6.53 7.58
CA THR A 154 6.32 8.01 7.57
C THR A 154 7.66 8.48 7.00
N LEU A 155 8.78 7.89 7.42
CA LEU A 155 10.09 8.24 6.89
C LEU A 155 10.22 7.89 5.41
N ILE A 156 9.72 6.72 4.98
CA ILE A 156 9.64 6.34 3.56
C ILE A 156 8.81 7.38 2.79
N GLY A 157 7.65 7.76 3.32
CA GLY A 157 6.78 8.77 2.72
C GLY A 157 7.44 10.14 2.59
N VAL A 158 8.19 10.58 3.60
CA VAL A 158 8.95 11.85 3.57
C VAL A 158 10.07 11.79 2.53
N VAL A 159 10.87 10.72 2.52
CA VAL A 159 11.97 10.55 1.56
C VAL A 159 11.43 10.55 0.14
N LEU A 160 10.43 9.73 -0.16
CA LEU A 160 9.86 9.67 -1.49
C LEU A 160 9.11 10.94 -1.87
N GLY A 161 8.40 11.56 -0.93
CA GLY A 161 7.76 12.86 -1.11
C GLY A 161 8.75 13.93 -1.53
N ALA A 162 9.94 13.96 -0.92
CA ALA A 162 11.01 14.87 -1.28
C ALA A 162 11.67 14.49 -2.63
N SER A 163 12.01 13.22 -2.83
CA SER A 163 12.67 12.74 -4.06
C SER A 163 11.81 12.92 -5.31
N PHE A 164 10.49 12.84 -5.16
CA PHE A 164 9.52 12.95 -6.25
C PHE A 164 8.66 14.22 -6.17
N ALA A 165 9.10 15.23 -5.41
CA ALA A 165 8.36 16.49 -5.28
C ALA A 165 8.08 17.15 -6.65
N TYR A 166 8.99 16.99 -7.61
CA TYR A 166 8.83 17.47 -8.98
C TYR A 166 7.61 16.88 -9.70
N MET A 167 7.14 15.67 -9.33
CA MET A 167 5.94 15.10 -9.94
C MET A 167 4.73 15.99 -9.66
N VAL A 168 4.64 16.59 -8.46
CA VAL A 168 3.49 17.43 -8.09
C VAL A 168 3.31 18.61 -9.07
N THR A 169 4.38 19.10 -9.70
CA THR A 169 4.25 20.19 -10.69
C THR A 169 3.50 19.75 -11.95
N SER A 170 3.55 18.47 -12.35
CA SER A 170 2.76 18.00 -13.51
C SER A 170 1.28 17.80 -13.20
N ALA A 171 0.85 17.97 -11.94
CA ALA A 171 -0.56 18.08 -11.58
C ALA A 171 -1.08 19.53 -11.65
N LEU A 172 -0.23 20.49 -12.06
CA LEU A 172 -0.63 21.87 -12.30
C LEU A 172 -1.05 22.07 -13.76
N PRO A 173 -2.11 22.86 -14.04
CA PRO A 173 -2.52 23.18 -15.39
C PRO A 173 -1.39 23.81 -16.22
N GLY A 174 -1.20 23.34 -17.45
CA GLY A 174 -0.29 23.94 -18.43
C GLY A 174 1.19 23.56 -18.33
N VAL A 175 1.60 22.72 -17.35
CA VAL A 175 3.01 22.35 -17.17
C VAL A 175 3.49 21.27 -18.16
N ALA A 176 2.66 20.27 -18.44
CA ALA A 176 3.00 19.17 -19.34
C ALA A 176 2.00 19.09 -20.50
N PRO A 177 2.27 19.74 -21.65
CA PRO A 177 1.38 19.72 -22.81
C PRO A 177 1.08 18.28 -23.26
N GLY A 178 -0.19 17.99 -23.51
CA GLY A 178 -0.64 16.65 -23.94
C GLY A 178 -0.75 15.61 -22.81
N ILE A 179 -0.49 15.99 -21.56
CA ILE A 179 -0.68 15.13 -20.39
C ILE A 179 -1.76 15.74 -19.48
N SER A 180 -2.69 14.92 -19.02
CA SER A 180 -3.82 15.38 -18.19
C SER A 180 -3.35 15.76 -16.78
N TRP A 181 -3.30 17.06 -16.50
CA TRP A 181 -3.08 17.57 -15.15
C TRP A 181 -4.24 17.18 -14.22
N ALA A 182 -5.47 17.12 -14.75
CA ALA A 182 -6.68 16.77 -14.02
C ALA A 182 -6.64 15.31 -13.56
N ALA A 183 -6.19 14.38 -14.42
CA ALA A 183 -5.94 12.99 -14.06
C ALA A 183 -4.92 12.89 -12.90
N HIS A 184 -3.80 13.61 -12.99
CA HIS A 184 -2.78 13.62 -11.94
C HIS A 184 -3.32 14.15 -10.60
N LEU A 185 -4.06 15.25 -10.62
CA LEU A 185 -4.67 15.82 -9.42
C LEU A 185 -5.73 14.88 -8.81
N GLY A 186 -6.61 14.33 -9.64
CA GLY A 186 -7.65 13.38 -9.22
C GLY A 186 -7.06 12.10 -8.65
N GLY A 187 -5.99 11.61 -9.25
CA GLY A 187 -5.18 10.51 -8.75
C GLY A 187 -4.60 10.82 -7.37
N LEU A 188 -3.87 11.94 -7.25
CA LEU A 188 -3.26 12.39 -6.00
C LEU A 188 -4.28 12.48 -4.86
N VAL A 189 -5.41 13.16 -5.10
CA VAL A 189 -6.50 13.30 -4.11
C VAL A 189 -7.08 11.94 -3.73
N GLY A 190 -7.32 11.06 -4.70
CA GLY A 190 -7.78 9.69 -4.44
C GLY A 190 -6.79 8.88 -3.60
N GLY A 191 -5.49 9.07 -3.82
CA GLY A 191 -4.42 8.47 -3.04
C GLY A 191 -4.41 8.91 -1.59
N LEU A 192 -4.49 10.23 -1.37
CA LEU A 192 -4.57 10.83 -0.03
C LEU A 192 -5.83 10.35 0.72
N ALA A 193 -6.97 10.29 0.05
CA ALA A 193 -8.19 9.71 0.60
C ALA A 193 -8.02 8.21 0.90
N GLY A 194 -7.40 7.46 0.00
CA GLY A 194 -7.09 6.04 0.16
C GLY A 194 -6.22 5.76 1.39
N ALA A 195 -5.27 6.65 1.71
CA ALA A 195 -4.44 6.53 2.90
C ALA A 195 -5.28 6.56 4.19
N TRP A 196 -6.37 7.31 4.21
CA TRP A 196 -7.31 7.34 5.32
C TRP A 196 -8.30 6.16 5.29
N ILE A 197 -8.84 5.82 4.13
CA ILE A 197 -9.85 4.75 3.95
C ILE A 197 -9.27 3.37 4.30
N PHE A 198 -8.08 3.05 3.78
CA PHE A 198 -7.46 1.73 3.91
C PHE A 198 -6.50 1.60 5.11
N ARG A 199 -6.50 2.60 6.01
CA ARG A 199 -5.66 2.64 7.20
C ARG A 199 -5.88 1.45 8.12
N ASN A 200 -4.82 1.03 8.81
CA ASN A 200 -4.88 0.02 9.84
C ASN A 200 -5.50 0.61 11.11
N ARG A 201 -6.72 0.18 11.44
CA ARG A 201 -7.36 0.54 12.71
C ARG A 201 -6.93 -0.48 13.77
N THR A 202 -5.82 -0.24 14.47
CA THR A 202 -5.50 -1.02 15.67
C THR A 202 -6.60 -0.77 16.70
N PRO A 203 -7.30 -1.82 17.20
CA PRO A 203 -8.30 -1.64 18.25
C PRO A 203 -7.61 -1.02 19.46
N ARG A 204 -8.02 0.20 19.85
CA ARG A 204 -7.56 0.79 21.10
C ARG A 204 -8.18 -0.05 22.22
N THR A 205 -7.38 -0.92 22.84
CA THR A 205 -7.84 -1.66 24.02
C THR A 205 -8.34 -0.62 25.04
N PRO A 206 -9.60 -0.67 25.48
CA PRO A 206 -10.08 0.24 26.51
C PRO A 206 -9.18 0.07 27.72
N ARG A 207 -8.46 1.13 28.10
CA ARG A 207 -7.66 1.17 29.32
C ARG A 207 -8.60 0.80 30.47
N ALA A 208 -8.46 -0.43 30.98
CA ALA A 208 -9.21 -0.88 32.14
C ALA A 208 -8.99 0.15 33.24
N LYS A 209 -10.08 0.79 33.68
CA LYS A 209 -10.03 1.68 34.85
C LYS A 209 -9.60 0.78 36.01
N THR A 210 -8.36 0.93 36.46
CA THR A 210 -7.84 0.23 37.63
C THR A 210 -8.73 0.60 38.81
N ALA A 211 -9.64 -0.29 39.18
CA ALA A 211 -10.45 -0.16 40.38
C ALA A 211 -9.50 -0.29 41.57
N LYS A 212 -9.23 0.85 42.21
CA LYS A 212 -8.47 0.93 43.45
C LYS A 212 -9.38 0.46 44.59
N THR A 213 -9.51 -0.84 44.78
CA THR A 213 -10.07 -1.39 46.02
C THR A 213 -8.91 -1.83 46.89
N ALA A 214 -8.55 -0.97 47.83
CA ALA A 214 -7.74 -1.33 48.97
C ALA A 214 -8.58 -2.19 49.91
N THR A 215 -8.10 -3.37 50.28
CA THR A 215 -8.49 -4.00 51.55
C THR A 215 -7.30 -4.78 52.09
N ALA A 216 -7.13 -4.65 53.40
CA ALA A 216 -5.91 -4.89 54.16
C ALA A 216 -5.82 -6.32 54.74
N ALA A 217 -4.62 -6.58 55.29
CA ALA A 217 -4.27 -7.48 56.40
C ALA A 217 -4.24 -9.00 56.17
N ALA A 218 -3.06 -9.62 56.31
CA ALA A 218 -2.63 -10.30 57.55
C ALA A 218 -1.25 -10.97 57.39
N ALA A 219 -0.55 -11.16 58.52
CA ALA A 219 0.88 -11.39 58.70
C ALA A 219 1.34 -12.88 58.59
N PRO A 220 2.64 -13.20 58.82
CA PRO A 220 3.33 -14.36 58.23
C PRO A 220 3.47 -15.59 59.14
N GLY A 221 3.77 -16.75 58.54
CA GLY A 221 4.23 -17.96 59.23
C GLY A 221 5.14 -18.82 58.33
N PRO A 222 6.21 -19.46 58.85
CA PRO A 222 7.22 -20.16 58.06
C PRO A 222 6.90 -21.66 57.91
N THR A 223 7.58 -22.33 56.96
CA THR A 223 8.27 -23.65 57.08
C THR A 223 8.33 -24.37 55.71
N THR A 224 9.55 -24.44 55.18
CA THR A 224 10.23 -25.56 54.48
C THR A 224 9.41 -26.62 53.72
N THR A 225 9.62 -26.76 52.41
CA THR A 225 10.15 -27.99 51.78
C THR A 225 10.54 -27.77 50.32
N ALA A 226 11.72 -28.25 49.96
CA ALA A 226 12.20 -28.32 48.59
C ALA A 226 11.32 -29.29 47.78
N ALA A 227 10.90 -28.86 46.59
CA ALA A 227 10.33 -29.74 45.57
C ALA A 227 10.92 -29.36 44.21
N THR A 228 11.39 -30.39 43.55
CA THR A 228 12.07 -30.53 42.26
C THR A 228 11.43 -29.71 41.14
N ALA A 229 12.29 -29.10 40.31
CA ALA A 229 11.92 -28.33 39.13
C ALA A 229 11.20 -29.22 38.08
N PRO A 230 10.21 -28.69 37.34
CA PRO A 230 9.62 -29.41 36.22
C PRO A 230 10.57 -29.39 35.02
N ASP A 231 10.73 -30.55 34.38
CA ASP A 231 11.39 -30.74 33.10
C ASP A 231 10.87 -29.71 32.09
N SER A 232 11.76 -28.81 31.66
CA SER A 232 11.42 -27.90 30.57
C SER A 232 11.25 -28.72 29.28
N PRO A 233 10.27 -28.40 28.41
CA PRO A 233 10.06 -29.11 27.13
C PRO A 233 11.29 -29.16 26.21
N ASN A 234 12.31 -28.34 26.51
CA ASN A 234 13.52 -28.21 25.74
C ASN A 234 14.65 -29.14 26.24
N ALA A 235 14.52 -29.76 27.41
CA ALA A 235 15.57 -30.62 27.96
C ALA A 235 15.78 -31.89 27.12
N ALA A 236 14.70 -32.44 26.54
CA ALA A 236 14.78 -33.57 25.63
C ALA A 236 15.44 -33.22 24.29
N LEU A 237 15.13 -32.03 23.75
CA LEU A 237 15.72 -31.53 22.50
C LEU A 237 17.21 -31.21 22.66
N LEU A 238 17.63 -30.67 23.80
CA LEU A 238 19.04 -30.38 24.08
C LEU A 238 19.86 -31.67 24.20
N LYS A 239 19.28 -32.74 24.75
CA LYS A 239 19.92 -34.05 24.83
C LYS A 239 20.07 -34.71 23.45
N GLU A 240 19.06 -34.57 22.59
CA GLU A 240 19.08 -35.12 21.23
C GLU A 240 20.12 -34.42 20.34
N LEU A 241 20.36 -33.12 20.55
CA LEU A 241 21.41 -32.37 19.85
C LEU A 241 22.83 -32.77 20.30
N ASP A 242 23.02 -32.97 21.61
CA ASP A 242 24.29 -33.44 22.19
C ASP A 242 24.63 -34.86 21.70
N ASP A 243 23.64 -35.75 21.62
CA ASP A 243 23.80 -37.13 21.09
C ASP A 243 24.15 -37.15 19.58
N LEU A 244 23.83 -36.08 18.84
CA LEU A 244 24.16 -35.91 17.42
C LEU A 244 25.50 -35.18 17.19
N GLY A 245 26.18 -34.74 18.26
CA GLY A 245 27.48 -34.06 18.19
C GLY A 245 27.44 -32.67 17.54
N LEU A 246 26.31 -31.95 17.69
CA LEU A 246 26.11 -30.57 17.23
C LEU A 246 26.16 -29.57 18.38
#